data_AF-R6F550-F1
#
_entry.id   AF-R6F550-F1
#
_cell.length_a   1.000
_cell.length_b   1.000
_cell.length_c   1.000
_cell.angle_alpha   90.00
_cell.angle_beta   90.00
_cell.angle_gamma   90.00
#
_symmetry.space_group_name_H-M   'P 1'
#
loop_
_entity.id
_entity.type
_entity.pdbx_description
1 polymer ?
#
loop_
_entity_poly.entity_id
_entity_poly.type
_entity_poly.pdbx_seq_one_letter_code
_entity_poly.pdbx_strand_id
1 'polypeptide(L)'
;MKHNRIAMMAFILIQLFAGASQLKAQFRIVDEQDGKPVSGAYVFSSKGTLLCISDADGNVKLQEGMVTISNLAYEPLTVDAAKEKGTVCMKPKAYTLPEVAVGKAEYVKLSGAFRDICRNNGKTILYREGLADFYINIKTGKAKRRVRACRQYELPTLRRLINFNVAILGEARSFDISRIRFIECDSVSGTSGDSTFYKSHYRGTSADSAIIYLNSHREGVYRFIIDGTKYNRPDNLLLNVKTQLLDWTFSSPKNSWSSLLSYRHVYNYDYRPLPTKAPIATEEINDFVTTDVKTMTKEEAKAEMKDHSETDQFTLPDCLPAIPYDVAAETKDLLKKSFWEM
;
A
#
# COMPACT_ATOMS: atom_id res chain seq x y z
N MET A 1 48.98 36.13 4.17
CA MET A 1 48.88 34.71 3.72
C MET A 1 47.96 33.80 4.54
N LYS A 2 47.50 34.17 5.76
CA LYS A 2 46.59 33.30 6.56
C LYS A 2 45.11 33.34 6.11
N HIS A 3 44.62 34.45 5.53
CA HIS A 3 43.21 34.56 5.09
C HIS A 3 42.87 33.73 3.84
N ASN A 4 43.79 33.57 2.88
CA ASN A 4 43.56 32.72 1.71
C ASN A 4 43.45 31.23 2.04
N ARG A 5 44.10 30.77 3.13
CA ARG A 5 44.02 29.35 3.54
C ARG A 5 42.68 29.01 4.20
N ILE A 6 42.06 29.95 4.92
CA ILE A 6 40.75 29.77 5.56
C ILE A 6 39.64 29.78 4.50
N ALA A 7 39.70 30.71 3.53
CA ALA A 7 38.75 30.74 2.42
C ALA A 7 38.84 29.48 1.53
N MET A 8 40.06 28.98 1.27
CA MET A 8 40.28 27.75 0.51
C MET A 8 39.83 26.49 1.26
N MET A 9 40.07 26.39 2.58
CA MET A 9 39.54 25.28 3.40
C MET A 9 38.01 25.32 3.51
N ALA A 10 37.39 26.50 3.61
CA ALA A 10 35.93 26.63 3.61
C ALA A 10 35.32 26.20 2.27
N PHE A 11 35.96 26.53 1.14
CA PHE A 11 35.50 26.11 -0.19
C PHE A 11 35.61 24.59 -0.40
N ILE A 12 36.67 23.96 0.11
CA ILE A 12 36.87 22.50 0.05
C ILE A 12 35.87 21.77 0.97
N LEU A 13 35.57 22.30 2.16
CA LEU A 13 34.53 21.73 3.02
C LEU A 13 33.12 21.85 2.41
N ILE A 14 32.81 22.96 1.72
CA ILE A 14 31.53 23.13 1.02
C ILE A 14 31.40 22.16 -0.16
N GLN A 15 32.49 21.84 -0.86
CA GLN A 15 32.48 20.79 -1.90
C GLN A 15 32.41 19.36 -1.33
N LEU A 16 32.99 19.12 -0.15
CA LEU A 16 32.87 17.84 0.56
C LEU A 16 31.46 17.61 1.14
N PHE A 17 30.72 18.67 1.48
CA PHE A 17 29.31 18.59 1.90
C PHE A 17 28.31 18.63 0.75
N ALA A 18 28.64 19.24 -0.40
CA ALA A 18 27.84 19.13 -1.63
C ALA A 18 27.93 17.73 -2.27
N GLY A 19 28.94 16.94 -1.89
CA GLY A 19 29.08 15.52 -2.23
C GLY A 19 28.33 14.57 -1.29
N ALA A 20 27.41 15.06 -0.46
CA ALA A 20 26.57 14.23 0.40
C ALA A 20 25.63 13.35 -0.45
N SER A 21 26.13 12.17 -0.82
CA SER A 21 25.38 11.00 -1.24
C SER A 21 24.20 11.27 -2.18
N GLN A 22 24.47 11.69 -3.41
CA GLN A 22 23.58 11.28 -4.49
C GLN A 22 23.72 9.76 -4.60
N LEU A 23 22.82 9.02 -3.94
CA LEU A 23 22.55 7.63 -4.28
C LEU A 23 22.33 7.63 -5.79
N LYS A 24 23.31 7.10 -6.56
CA LYS A 24 23.16 7.01 -8.01
C LYS A 24 21.94 6.15 -8.27
N ALA A 25 20.89 6.77 -8.81
CA ALA A 25 19.74 6.07 -9.35
C ALA A 25 20.24 5.06 -10.39
N GLN A 26 19.71 3.84 -10.35
CA GLN A 26 20.01 2.85 -11.39
C GLN A 26 19.24 3.19 -12.67
N PHE A 27 17.95 3.44 -12.52
CA PHE A 27 17.07 3.95 -13.54
C PHE A 27 15.98 4.85 -12.92
N ARG A 28 15.33 5.63 -13.77
CA ARG A 28 14.24 6.55 -13.44
C ARG A 28 12.96 6.06 -14.10
N ILE A 29 11.87 6.00 -13.34
CA ILE A 29 10.55 5.63 -13.84
C ILE A 29 9.82 6.90 -14.26
N VAL A 30 9.28 6.93 -15.48
CA VAL A 30 8.50 8.06 -16.00
C VAL A 30 7.19 7.60 -16.62
N ASP A 31 6.24 8.52 -16.69
CA ASP A 31 5.00 8.37 -17.44
C ASP A 31 5.31 8.39 -18.95
N GLU A 32 4.81 7.41 -19.70
CA GLU A 32 5.03 7.31 -21.15
C GLU A 32 4.44 8.52 -21.92
N GLN A 33 3.38 9.17 -21.42
CA GLN A 33 2.66 10.22 -22.13
C GLN A 33 3.32 11.60 -21.99
N ASP A 34 3.70 11.99 -20.78
CA ASP A 34 4.23 13.33 -20.50
C ASP A 34 5.69 13.34 -20.02
N GLY A 35 6.31 12.17 -19.84
CA GLY A 35 7.69 12.03 -19.41
C GLY A 35 7.95 12.44 -17.96
N LYS A 36 6.90 12.77 -17.18
CA LYS A 36 7.06 13.14 -15.78
C LYS A 36 7.40 11.93 -14.92
N PRO A 37 8.14 12.13 -13.82
CA PRO A 37 8.52 11.03 -12.96
C PRO A 37 7.32 10.36 -12.28
N VAL A 38 7.35 9.03 -12.22
CA VAL A 38 6.35 8.24 -11.47
C VAL A 38 6.88 8.01 -10.06
N SER A 39 6.45 8.84 -9.13
CA SER A 39 6.82 8.74 -7.72
C SER A 39 6.06 7.62 -6.99
N GLY A 40 6.73 6.94 -6.06
CA GLY A 40 6.18 5.91 -5.19
C GLY A 40 5.78 4.61 -5.93
N ALA A 41 6.29 4.34 -7.13
CA ALA A 41 6.06 3.07 -7.81
C ALA A 41 6.72 1.94 -7.02
N TYR A 42 6.00 0.85 -6.81
CA TYR A 42 6.51 -0.32 -6.09
C TYR A 42 7.44 -1.12 -6.99
N VAL A 43 8.63 -1.45 -6.49
CA VAL A 43 9.61 -2.30 -7.20
C VAL A 43 9.73 -3.61 -6.43
N PHE A 44 9.21 -4.68 -7.01
CA PHE A 44 9.25 -6.01 -6.43
C PHE A 44 10.33 -6.88 -7.09
N SER A 45 10.93 -7.78 -6.32
CA SER A 45 11.75 -8.86 -6.87
C SER A 45 10.90 -9.89 -7.61
N SER A 46 11.54 -10.73 -8.43
CA SER A 46 10.91 -11.92 -9.03
C SER A 46 10.34 -12.92 -8.02
N LYS A 47 10.78 -12.86 -6.75
CA LYS A 47 10.24 -13.67 -5.66
C LYS A 47 9.07 -12.99 -4.95
N GLY A 48 8.72 -11.78 -5.32
CA GLY A 48 7.60 -11.02 -4.79
C GLY A 48 7.86 -10.20 -3.54
N THR A 49 9.10 -10.14 -3.08
CA THR A 49 9.51 -9.24 -2.00
C THR A 49 9.57 -7.81 -2.52
N LEU A 50 8.93 -6.87 -1.80
CA LEU A 50 9.09 -5.44 -2.06
C LEU A 50 10.55 -5.03 -1.77
N LEU A 51 11.25 -4.56 -2.80
CA LEU A 51 12.65 -4.14 -2.71
C LEU A 51 12.76 -2.66 -2.34
N CYS A 52 11.99 -1.81 -3.02
CA CYS A 52 11.91 -0.39 -2.74
C CYS A 52 10.66 0.23 -3.38
N ILE A 53 10.46 1.52 -3.10
CA ILE A 53 9.57 2.40 -3.86
C ILE A 53 10.42 3.45 -4.59
N SER A 54 9.99 3.90 -5.77
CA SER A 54 10.63 5.03 -6.43
C SER A 54 10.49 6.31 -5.60
N ASP A 55 11.52 7.15 -5.65
CA ASP A 55 11.50 8.42 -4.93
C ASP A 55 10.67 9.48 -5.67
N ALA A 56 10.69 10.70 -5.12
CA ALA A 56 9.94 11.84 -5.65
C ALA A 56 10.29 12.23 -7.09
N ASP A 57 11.48 11.88 -7.55
CA ASP A 57 11.96 12.13 -8.91
C ASP A 57 11.83 10.86 -9.77
N GLY A 58 11.13 9.83 -9.28
CA GLY A 58 10.93 8.55 -9.96
C GLY A 58 12.17 7.65 -9.95
N ASN A 59 13.22 7.99 -9.19
CA ASN A 59 14.45 7.21 -9.19
C ASN A 59 14.30 5.91 -8.41
N VAL A 60 14.95 4.87 -8.92
CA VAL A 60 15.02 3.55 -8.29
C VAL A 60 16.45 3.28 -7.81
N LYS A 61 16.56 2.84 -6.54
CA LYS A 61 17.83 2.40 -5.95
C LYS A 61 18.35 1.15 -6.66
N LEU A 62 19.66 0.92 -6.65
CA LEU A 62 20.30 -0.25 -7.25
C LEU A 62 19.62 -1.57 -6.84
N GLN A 63 19.16 -2.32 -7.85
CA GLN A 63 18.56 -3.65 -7.79
C GLN A 63 19.29 -4.60 -8.75
N GLU A 64 19.17 -5.90 -8.48
CA GLU A 64 19.72 -6.96 -9.31
C GLU A 64 18.62 -7.85 -9.90
N GLY A 65 18.86 -8.33 -11.12
CA GLY A 65 17.97 -9.26 -11.82
C GLY A 65 16.63 -8.66 -12.23
N MET A 66 15.67 -9.55 -12.47
CA MET A 66 14.33 -9.19 -12.92
C MET A 66 13.51 -8.57 -11.79
N VAL A 67 12.96 -7.39 -12.04
CA VAL A 67 12.08 -6.67 -11.11
C VAL A 67 10.74 -6.34 -11.78
N THR A 68 9.67 -6.36 -10.99
CA THR A 68 8.33 -5.93 -11.43
C THR A 68 8.01 -4.59 -10.80
N ILE A 69 7.70 -3.61 -11.63
CA ILE A 69 7.27 -2.27 -11.27
C ILE A 69 5.74 -2.23 -11.29
N SER A 70 5.13 -1.80 -10.18
CA SER A 70 3.68 -1.79 -9.99
C SER A 70 3.21 -0.44 -9.43
N ASN A 71 2.15 0.11 -10.00
CA ASN A 71 1.45 1.30 -9.54
C ASN A 71 -0.01 1.18 -10.00
N LEU A 72 -0.99 1.57 -9.18
CA LEU A 72 -2.41 1.47 -9.55
C LEU A 72 -2.73 2.22 -10.85
N ALA A 73 -2.11 3.39 -11.04
CA ALA A 73 -2.40 4.27 -12.16
C ALA A 73 -1.71 3.83 -13.47
N TYR A 74 -0.96 2.74 -13.48
CA TYR A 74 -0.14 2.32 -14.62
C TYR A 74 -0.26 0.83 -14.90
N GLU A 75 -0.01 0.44 -16.14
CA GLU A 75 0.21 -0.97 -16.46
C GLU A 75 1.49 -1.47 -15.77
N PRO A 76 1.50 -2.71 -15.25
CA PRO A 76 2.69 -3.27 -14.66
C PRO A 76 3.79 -3.47 -15.70
N LEU A 77 5.04 -3.32 -15.27
CA LEU A 77 6.19 -3.45 -16.15
C LEU A 77 7.27 -4.29 -15.49
N THR A 78 7.76 -5.30 -16.19
CA THR A 78 8.87 -6.13 -15.72
C THR A 78 10.12 -5.82 -16.53
N VAL A 79 11.23 -5.51 -15.85
CA VAL A 79 12.52 -5.16 -16.48
C VAL A 79 13.67 -5.93 -15.82
N ASP A 80 14.78 -6.07 -16.54
CA ASP A 80 16.05 -6.53 -15.97
C ASP A 80 16.80 -5.32 -15.40
N ALA A 81 16.68 -5.08 -14.11
CA ALA A 81 17.22 -3.87 -13.47
C ALA A 81 18.73 -3.71 -13.76
N ALA A 82 19.49 -4.81 -13.79
CA ALA A 82 20.93 -4.78 -14.02
C ALA A 82 21.31 -4.23 -15.41
N LYS A 83 20.40 -4.32 -16.39
CA LYS A 83 20.60 -3.84 -17.77
C LYS A 83 20.06 -2.42 -17.97
N GLU A 84 19.07 -2.00 -17.18
CA GLU A 84 18.49 -0.68 -17.29
C GLU A 84 19.43 0.40 -16.75
N LYS A 85 19.79 1.34 -17.63
CA LYS A 85 20.61 2.53 -17.32
C LYS A 85 19.98 3.73 -17.99
N GLY A 86 19.08 4.42 -17.30
CA GLY A 86 18.36 5.56 -17.85
C GLY A 86 16.90 5.58 -17.41
N THR A 87 15.99 5.58 -18.37
CA THR A 87 14.56 5.78 -18.12
C THR A 87 13.77 4.53 -18.48
N VAL A 88 12.83 4.18 -17.61
CA VAL A 88 11.85 3.13 -17.80
C VAL A 88 10.46 3.78 -17.88
N CYS A 89 9.77 3.62 -19.00
CA CYS A 89 8.48 4.27 -19.24
C CYS A 89 7.33 3.35 -18.83
N MET A 90 6.43 3.84 -17.98
CA MET A 90 5.19 3.14 -17.61
C MET A 90 4.01 3.69 -18.39
N LYS A 91 3.18 2.78 -18.91
CA LYS A 91 1.98 3.13 -19.65
C LYS A 91 0.85 3.50 -18.69
N PRO A 92 0.23 4.67 -18.80
CA PRO A 92 -0.90 5.04 -17.95
C PRO A 92 -2.07 4.08 -18.16
N LYS A 93 -2.60 3.55 -17.06
CA LYS A 93 -3.89 2.84 -17.03
C LYS A 93 -4.98 3.89 -16.82
N ALA A 94 -6.03 3.85 -17.63
CA ALA A 94 -7.23 4.65 -17.38
C ALA A 94 -7.93 4.09 -16.15
N TYR A 95 -8.10 4.91 -15.11
CA TYR A 95 -8.87 4.54 -13.95
C TYR A 95 -9.72 5.75 -13.54
N THR A 96 -11.03 5.63 -13.71
CA THR A 96 -12.01 6.66 -13.36
C THR A 96 -13.12 6.01 -12.55
N LEU A 97 -13.38 6.55 -11.36
CA LEU A 97 -14.64 6.30 -10.66
C LEU A 97 -15.69 7.32 -11.09
N PRO A 98 -16.98 6.95 -11.15
CA PRO A 98 -18.04 7.92 -11.32
C PRO A 98 -18.06 8.92 -10.15
N GLU A 99 -18.32 10.19 -10.45
CA GLU A 99 -18.49 11.23 -9.43
C GLU A 99 -19.76 10.97 -8.60
N VAL A 100 -19.66 11.16 -7.29
CA VAL A 100 -20.75 10.87 -6.36
C VAL A 100 -21.33 12.18 -5.84
N ALA A 101 -22.54 12.51 -6.29
CA ALA A 101 -23.28 13.64 -5.74
C ALA A 101 -23.78 13.30 -4.33
N VAL A 102 -23.30 14.05 -3.32
CA VAL A 102 -23.76 13.90 -1.94
C VAL A 102 -25.04 14.71 -1.74
N GLY A 103 -26.20 14.06 -1.85
CA GLY A 103 -27.53 14.62 -1.54
C GLY A 103 -27.89 14.53 -0.04
N LYS A 104 -29.19 14.37 0.29
CA LYS A 104 -29.72 14.18 1.67
C LYS A 104 -29.33 12.84 2.33
N ALA A 105 -28.23 12.23 1.93
CA ALA A 105 -27.85 10.89 2.36
C ALA A 105 -27.27 10.88 3.78
N GLU A 106 -27.40 9.74 4.46
CA GLU A 106 -26.79 9.52 5.78
C GLU A 106 -25.59 8.57 5.73
N TYR A 107 -25.49 7.77 4.67
CA TYR A 107 -24.42 6.82 4.44
C TYR A 107 -23.81 6.99 3.05
N VAL A 108 -22.52 6.70 2.96
CA VAL A 108 -21.82 6.38 1.70
C VAL A 108 -21.52 4.89 1.71
N LYS A 109 -21.86 4.20 0.63
CA LYS A 109 -21.47 2.83 0.33
C LYS A 109 -20.32 2.85 -0.66
N LEU A 110 -19.18 2.28 -0.26
CA LEU A 110 -18.08 1.96 -1.16
C LEU A 110 -18.14 0.46 -1.47
N SER A 111 -18.33 0.11 -2.73
CA SER A 111 -18.21 -1.26 -3.20
C SER A 111 -16.88 -1.41 -3.91
N GLY A 112 -16.17 -2.50 -3.67
CA GLY A 112 -14.88 -2.73 -4.30
C GLY A 112 -14.40 -4.16 -4.27
N ALA A 113 -13.31 -4.40 -4.98
CA ALA A 113 -12.57 -5.65 -4.96
C ALA A 113 -11.46 -5.57 -3.91
N PHE A 114 -11.19 -6.67 -3.20
CA PHE A 114 -10.06 -6.77 -2.30
C PHE A 114 -9.21 -7.99 -2.61
N ARG A 115 -7.95 -7.95 -2.18
CA ARG A 115 -7.05 -9.09 -2.16
C ARG A 115 -6.13 -9.01 -0.95
N ASP A 116 -5.94 -10.13 -0.27
CA ASP A 116 -5.01 -10.28 0.83
C ASP A 116 -4.04 -11.40 0.55
N ILE A 117 -2.76 -11.17 0.83
CA ILE A 117 -1.72 -12.15 0.66
C ILE A 117 -0.83 -12.10 1.90
N CYS A 118 -0.59 -13.27 2.48
CA CYS A 118 0.39 -13.43 3.56
C CYS A 118 1.35 -14.56 3.17
N ARG A 119 2.64 -14.28 3.27
CA ARG A 119 3.72 -15.20 2.91
C ARG A 119 4.69 -15.35 4.06
N ASN A 120 5.17 -16.56 4.28
CA ASN A 120 6.23 -16.85 5.22
C ASN A 120 7.45 -17.41 4.49
N ASN A 121 8.60 -16.79 4.71
CA ASN A 121 9.87 -17.14 4.08
C ASN A 121 9.73 -17.28 2.54
N GLY A 122 8.99 -16.35 1.93
CA GLY A 122 8.74 -16.32 0.48
C GLY A 122 7.75 -17.36 -0.04
N LYS A 123 6.96 -18.02 0.82
CA LYS A 123 5.90 -18.94 0.40
C LYS A 123 4.53 -18.45 0.86
N THR A 124 3.55 -18.43 -0.04
CA THR A 124 2.17 -18.06 0.31
C THR A 124 1.59 -19.05 1.32
N ILE A 125 1.05 -18.51 2.43
CA ILE A 125 0.36 -19.28 3.47
C ILE A 125 -1.13 -18.93 3.57
N LEU A 126 -1.50 -17.74 3.10
CA LEU A 126 -2.88 -17.28 3.00
C LEU A 126 -3.00 -16.42 1.73
N TYR A 127 -3.99 -16.74 0.92
CA TYR A 127 -4.43 -15.90 -0.19
C TYR A 127 -5.95 -15.73 -0.09
N ARG A 128 -6.42 -14.49 -0.18
CA ARG A 128 -7.84 -14.18 -0.27
C ARG A 128 -8.09 -13.14 -1.33
N GLU A 129 -9.24 -13.24 -1.96
CA GLU A 129 -9.75 -12.20 -2.85
C GLU A 129 -11.27 -12.21 -2.81
N GLY A 130 -11.87 -11.08 -3.12
CA GLY A 130 -13.31 -10.98 -3.04
C GLY A 130 -13.87 -9.62 -3.34
N LEU A 131 -15.16 -9.49 -3.07
CA LEU A 131 -15.93 -8.27 -3.22
C LEU A 131 -16.43 -7.86 -1.84
N ALA A 132 -16.21 -6.60 -1.47
CA ALA A 132 -16.64 -6.05 -0.20
C ALA A 132 -17.36 -4.72 -0.39
N ASP A 133 -18.27 -4.46 0.54
CA ASP A 133 -18.97 -3.20 0.68
C ASP A 133 -18.61 -2.57 2.04
N PHE A 134 -18.39 -1.26 2.03
CA PHE A 134 -18.21 -0.44 3.23
C PHE A 134 -19.34 0.56 3.35
N TYR A 135 -20.07 0.49 4.46
CA TYR A 135 -21.15 1.40 4.80
C TYR A 135 -20.61 2.42 5.79
N ILE A 136 -20.37 3.64 5.32
CA ILE A 136 -19.73 4.71 6.07
C ILE A 136 -20.78 5.74 6.45
N ASN A 137 -21.02 5.89 7.75
CA ASN A 137 -21.93 6.90 8.24
C ASN A 137 -21.30 8.29 8.09
N ILE A 138 -21.94 9.18 7.35
CA ILE A 138 -21.37 10.50 6.99
C ILE A 138 -21.16 11.37 8.23
N LYS A 139 -22.08 11.33 9.20
CA LYS A 139 -22.03 12.16 10.42
C LYS A 139 -20.94 11.72 11.40
N THR A 140 -20.76 10.41 11.55
CA THR A 140 -19.88 9.85 12.59
C THR A 140 -18.55 9.31 12.07
N GLY A 141 -18.41 9.18 10.74
CA GLY A 141 -17.27 8.52 10.10
C GLY A 141 -17.19 7.01 10.34
N LYS A 142 -18.11 6.42 11.12
CA LYS A 142 -18.09 4.99 11.43
C LYS A 142 -18.38 4.18 10.18
N ALA A 143 -17.49 3.25 9.87
CA ALA A 143 -17.65 2.30 8.79
C ALA A 143 -18.04 0.92 9.31
N LYS A 144 -18.89 0.22 8.56
CA LYS A 144 -19.12 -1.22 8.72
C LYS A 144 -18.80 -1.92 7.41
N ARG A 145 -18.11 -3.05 7.47
CA ARG A 145 -17.82 -3.87 6.30
C ARG A 145 -18.85 -4.99 6.13
N ARG A 146 -19.13 -5.33 4.87
CA ARG A 146 -19.78 -6.58 4.45
C ARG A 146 -18.96 -7.22 3.34
N VAL A 147 -18.70 -8.52 3.43
CA VAL A 147 -18.15 -9.31 2.33
C VAL A 147 -19.32 -9.88 1.53
N ARG A 148 -19.36 -9.60 0.22
CA ARG A 148 -20.37 -10.14 -0.69
C ARG A 148 -19.92 -11.44 -1.34
N ALA A 149 -18.62 -11.56 -1.60
CA ALA A 149 -18.04 -12.73 -2.20
C ALA A 149 -16.58 -12.87 -1.77
N CYS A 150 -16.11 -14.11 -1.56
CA CYS A 150 -14.72 -14.37 -1.19
C CYS A 150 -14.26 -15.75 -1.66
N ARG A 151 -13.04 -15.81 -2.22
CA ARG A 151 -12.26 -17.03 -2.41
C ARG A 151 -11.07 -16.98 -1.47
N GLN A 152 -10.84 -18.07 -0.73
CA GLN A 152 -9.79 -18.16 0.28
C GLN A 152 -9.02 -19.46 0.14
N TYR A 153 -7.71 -19.35 0.19
CA TYR A 153 -6.76 -20.45 0.11
C TYR A 153 -5.78 -20.35 1.29
N GLU A 154 -5.61 -21.44 2.01
CA GLU A 154 -4.80 -21.48 3.22
C GLU A 154 -3.87 -22.69 3.26
N LEU A 155 -2.72 -22.52 3.90
CA LEU A 155 -1.87 -23.65 4.26
C LEU A 155 -2.64 -24.58 5.21
N PRO A 156 -2.70 -25.90 4.97
CA PRO A 156 -3.48 -26.84 5.78
C PRO A 156 -3.23 -26.76 7.29
N THR A 157 -1.98 -26.47 7.66
CA THR A 157 -1.52 -26.40 9.04
C THR A 157 -1.64 -25.01 9.66
N LEU A 158 -2.02 -24.00 8.88
CA LEU A 158 -2.08 -22.60 9.32
C LEU A 158 -2.83 -22.51 10.64
N ARG A 159 -4.05 -23.07 10.68
CA ARG A 159 -4.98 -23.03 11.82
C ARG A 159 -4.63 -23.93 13.01
N ARG A 160 -3.59 -24.78 12.92
CA ARG A 160 -3.19 -25.66 14.04
C ARG A 160 -2.24 -24.98 15.02
N LEU A 161 -1.73 -23.79 14.70
CA LEU A 161 -0.72 -23.09 15.47
C LEU A 161 -1.38 -22.04 16.40
N ILE A 162 -1.80 -22.47 17.60
CA ILE A 162 -2.64 -21.71 18.54
C ILE A 162 -2.17 -20.25 18.78
N ASN A 163 -0.87 -20.00 18.95
CA ASN A 163 -0.33 -18.64 19.19
C ASN A 163 0.00 -17.86 17.89
N PHE A 164 0.10 -18.55 16.75
CA PHE A 164 0.42 -17.97 15.45
C PHE A 164 -0.86 -17.51 14.71
N ASN A 165 -1.95 -18.25 14.96
CA ASN A 165 -3.31 -18.00 14.47
C ASN A 165 -3.85 -16.62 14.84
N VAL A 166 -3.69 -16.18 16.09
CA VAL A 166 -4.34 -14.95 16.58
C VAL A 166 -3.69 -13.70 16.01
N ALA A 167 -2.38 -13.72 15.73
CA ALA A 167 -1.67 -12.61 15.11
C ALA A 167 -1.92 -12.57 13.59
N ILE A 168 -1.69 -13.68 12.86
CA ILE A 168 -1.85 -13.68 11.40
C ILE A 168 -3.32 -13.66 10.98
N LEU A 169 -4.21 -14.47 11.55
CA LEU A 169 -5.64 -14.41 11.20
C LEU A 169 -6.33 -13.19 11.83
N GLY A 170 -5.75 -12.61 12.89
CA GLY A 170 -6.24 -11.39 13.54
C GLY A 170 -5.81 -10.09 12.89
N GLU A 171 -4.59 -10.03 12.31
CA GLU A 171 -4.01 -8.89 11.57
C GLU A 171 -4.21 -9.01 10.05
N ALA A 172 -4.11 -10.21 9.47
CA ALA A 172 -4.70 -10.53 8.17
C ALA A 172 -6.22 -10.65 8.29
N ARG A 173 -6.87 -9.71 9.00
CA ARG A 173 -8.25 -9.33 8.71
C ARG A 173 -8.16 -8.38 7.53
N SER A 174 -8.41 -8.96 6.37
CA SER A 174 -8.79 -8.31 5.12
C SER A 174 -9.20 -6.85 5.28
N PHE A 175 -8.68 -5.97 4.41
CA PHE A 175 -8.90 -4.52 4.44
C PHE A 175 -10.23 -4.14 5.10
N ASP A 176 -10.15 -3.51 6.27
CA ASP A 176 -11.32 -3.04 7.01
C ASP A 176 -11.12 -1.57 7.36
N ILE A 177 -11.72 -0.70 6.54
CA ILE A 177 -11.63 0.75 6.68
C ILE A 177 -12.05 1.23 8.07
N SER A 178 -12.90 0.47 8.80
CA SER A 178 -13.34 0.83 10.15
C SER A 178 -12.22 0.77 11.19
N ARG A 179 -11.16 0.01 10.91
CA ARG A 179 -9.99 -0.15 11.78
C ARG A 179 -8.87 0.80 11.42
N ILE A 180 -8.93 1.39 10.24
CA ILE A 180 -7.87 2.23 9.72
C ILE A 180 -8.18 3.67 10.06
N ARG A 181 -7.28 4.30 10.83
CA ARG A 181 -7.36 5.72 11.12
C ARG A 181 -6.56 6.46 10.08
N PHE A 182 -7.21 7.33 9.31
CA PHE A 182 -6.50 8.31 8.51
C PHE A 182 -5.68 9.21 9.45
N ILE A 183 -4.41 9.42 9.12
CA ILE A 183 -3.53 10.24 9.94
C ILE A 183 -3.73 11.70 9.55
N GLU A 184 -3.93 12.55 10.55
CA GLU A 184 -3.99 13.98 10.34
C GLU A 184 -2.61 14.52 9.96
N CYS A 185 -2.57 15.29 8.88
CA CYS A 185 -1.40 16.03 8.45
C CYS A 185 -1.43 17.40 9.12
N ASP A 186 -0.45 17.71 9.97
CA ASP A 186 -0.45 18.97 10.71
C ASP A 186 0.04 20.14 9.85
N SER A 187 1.22 19.96 9.25
CA SER A 187 1.92 20.98 8.47
C SER A 187 2.91 20.35 7.50
N VAL A 188 3.27 21.08 6.45
CA VAL A 188 4.30 20.66 5.50
C VAL A 188 5.66 20.66 6.18
N SER A 189 6.34 19.51 6.18
CA SER A 189 7.71 19.35 6.68
C SER A 189 8.77 19.56 5.60
N GLY A 190 8.40 19.43 4.32
CA GLY A 190 9.29 19.67 3.19
C GLY A 190 8.69 19.26 1.85
N THR A 191 9.43 19.53 0.78
CA THR A 191 9.09 19.15 -0.60
C THR A 191 10.33 18.60 -1.28
N SER A 192 10.18 17.57 -2.11
CA SER A 192 11.21 17.03 -2.99
C SER A 192 10.52 16.57 -4.26
N GLY A 193 11.06 16.89 -5.44
CA GLY A 193 10.38 16.62 -6.72
C GLY A 193 8.91 17.01 -6.66
N ASP A 194 8.04 16.05 -6.96
CA ASP A 194 6.57 16.21 -6.94
C ASP A 194 5.91 15.70 -5.64
N SER A 195 6.72 15.49 -4.61
CA SER A 195 6.29 14.95 -3.32
C SER A 195 6.29 16.04 -2.25
N THR A 196 5.18 16.13 -1.52
CA THR A 196 5.06 16.97 -0.33
C THR A 196 5.08 16.08 0.91
N PHE A 197 5.95 16.40 1.85
CA PHE A 197 6.11 15.67 3.10
C PHE A 197 5.38 16.42 4.21
N TYR A 198 4.67 15.69 5.07
CA TYR A 198 3.94 16.27 6.19
C TYR A 198 4.47 15.80 7.54
N LYS A 199 4.36 16.70 8.51
CA LYS A 199 4.41 16.38 9.94
C LYS A 199 3.10 15.72 10.35
N SER A 200 3.21 14.80 11.29
CA SER A 200 2.06 14.07 11.84
C SER A 200 2.28 13.72 13.31
N HIS A 201 1.19 13.63 14.07
CA HIS A 201 1.20 13.21 15.48
C HIS A 201 0.38 11.93 15.69
N TYR A 202 0.99 10.91 16.29
CA TYR A 202 0.32 9.68 16.71
C TYR A 202 0.56 9.37 18.17
N ARG A 203 -0.51 9.17 18.95
CA ARG A 203 -0.41 8.71 20.35
C ARG A 203 0.63 9.51 21.18
N GLY A 204 0.78 10.80 20.89
CA GLY A 204 1.74 11.70 21.56
C GLY A 204 3.15 11.75 20.96
N THR A 205 3.44 10.97 19.92
CA THR A 205 4.73 10.97 19.21
C THR A 205 4.59 11.73 17.89
N SER A 206 5.47 12.70 17.66
CA SER A 206 5.58 13.39 16.37
C SER A 206 6.52 12.62 15.44
N ALA A 207 6.14 12.48 14.18
CA ALA A 207 7.02 11.98 13.12
C ALA A 207 7.02 12.94 11.94
N ASP A 208 8.22 13.41 11.58
CA ASP A 208 8.44 14.23 10.39
C ASP A 208 8.56 13.32 9.16
N SER A 209 7.96 13.74 8.03
CA SER A 209 8.06 13.05 6.74
C SER A 209 7.55 11.59 6.74
N ALA A 210 6.67 11.26 7.69
CA ALA A 210 5.99 9.97 7.76
C ALA A 210 4.83 9.86 6.76
N ILE A 211 4.27 10.99 6.35
CA ILE A 211 3.22 11.07 5.33
C ILE A 211 3.77 11.80 4.11
N ILE A 212 3.59 11.19 2.97
CA ILE A 212 4.06 11.69 1.67
C ILE A 212 2.83 11.84 0.79
N TYR A 213 2.47 13.07 0.47
CA TYR A 213 1.56 13.34 -0.65
C TYR A 213 2.36 13.29 -1.94
N LEU A 214 1.88 12.48 -2.87
CA LEU A 214 2.46 12.34 -4.19
C LEU A 214 1.53 13.04 -5.18
N ASN A 215 2.00 14.15 -5.74
CA ASN A 215 1.34 14.71 -6.91
C ASN A 215 1.63 13.80 -8.09
N SER A 216 0.67 12.94 -8.44
CA SER A 216 0.81 12.01 -9.55
C SER A 216 0.80 12.71 -10.92
N HIS A 217 0.58 14.03 -10.95
CA HIS A 217 0.31 14.85 -12.15
C HIS A 217 -0.91 14.45 -12.96
N ARG A 218 -1.59 13.36 -12.58
CA ARG A 218 -2.80 12.89 -13.23
C ARG A 218 -4.01 13.46 -12.51
N GLU A 219 -4.80 14.21 -13.25
CA GLU A 219 -6.08 14.71 -12.77
C GLU A 219 -6.94 13.53 -12.29
N GLY A 220 -7.53 13.68 -11.10
CA GLY A 220 -8.35 12.64 -10.49
C GLY A 220 -7.54 11.50 -9.85
N VAL A 221 -6.23 11.63 -9.64
CA VAL A 221 -5.41 10.64 -8.93
C VAL A 221 -4.52 11.33 -7.89
N TYR A 222 -5.00 11.37 -6.65
CA TYR A 222 -4.35 12.01 -5.50
C TYR A 222 -3.87 10.95 -4.52
N ARG A 223 -2.56 10.83 -4.31
CA ARG A 223 -1.98 9.69 -3.60
C ARG A 223 -1.28 10.10 -2.31
N PHE A 224 -1.50 9.34 -1.24
CA PHE A 224 -0.88 9.52 0.06
C PHE A 224 -0.23 8.22 0.50
N ILE A 225 1.08 8.22 0.66
CA ILE A 225 1.83 7.11 1.24
C ILE A 225 2.21 7.46 2.67
N ILE A 226 1.88 6.59 3.60
CA ILE A 226 2.27 6.67 5.00
C ILE A 226 3.32 5.60 5.25
N ASP A 227 4.49 6.02 5.72
CA ASP A 227 5.54 5.14 6.22
C ASP A 227 5.31 4.81 7.70
N GLY A 228 4.57 3.73 7.94
CA GLY A 228 4.27 3.18 9.26
C GLY A 228 5.52 2.78 10.04
N THR A 229 6.65 2.50 9.38
CA THR A 229 7.90 2.15 10.09
C THR A 229 8.49 3.32 10.86
N LYS A 230 8.26 4.54 10.36
CA LYS A 230 8.63 5.79 11.04
C LYS A 230 7.55 6.22 12.03
N TYR A 231 6.29 6.07 11.63
CA TYR A 231 5.14 6.64 12.32
C TYR A 231 4.64 5.81 13.52
N ASN A 232 4.63 4.48 13.40
CA ASN A 232 4.05 3.57 14.38
C ASN A 232 4.93 2.33 14.54
N ARG A 233 6.21 2.55 14.86
CA ARG A 233 7.17 1.46 15.08
C ARG A 233 6.68 0.59 16.25
N PRO A 234 6.24 -0.66 16.01
CA PRO A 234 5.76 -1.49 17.11
C PRO A 234 6.94 -1.80 18.03
N ASP A 235 6.82 -1.45 19.31
CA ASP A 235 7.81 -1.82 20.32
C ASP A 235 7.47 -3.21 20.86
N ASN A 236 7.86 -4.25 20.11
CA ASN A 236 7.61 -5.64 20.47
C ASN A 236 8.87 -6.49 20.20
N LEU A 237 9.42 -7.09 21.25
CA LEU A 237 10.62 -7.94 21.19
C LEU A 237 10.48 -9.17 20.27
N LEU A 238 9.24 -9.57 19.94
CA LEU A 238 8.95 -10.70 19.06
C LEU A 238 8.66 -10.27 17.62
N LEU A 239 8.67 -8.97 17.32
CA LEU A 239 8.28 -8.44 16.02
C LEU A 239 9.27 -7.37 15.55
N ASN A 240 10.01 -7.68 14.49
CA ASN A 240 10.91 -6.72 13.86
C ASN A 240 10.32 -6.23 12.54
N VAL A 241 9.67 -5.07 12.56
CA VAL A 241 9.09 -4.47 11.35
C VAL A 241 10.19 -3.91 10.47
N LYS A 242 10.23 -4.39 9.22
CA LYS A 242 11.16 -3.93 8.17
C LYS A 242 10.52 -2.88 7.27
N THR A 243 9.23 -3.06 6.95
CA THR A 243 8.49 -2.17 6.06
C THR A 243 7.03 -2.17 6.46
N GLN A 244 6.41 -1.00 6.52
CA GLN A 244 4.98 -0.82 6.73
C GLN A 244 4.56 0.40 5.92
N LEU A 245 3.87 0.19 4.81
CA LEU A 245 3.40 1.24 3.93
C LEU A 245 1.88 1.19 3.85
N LEU A 246 1.23 2.32 4.11
CA LEU A 246 -0.21 2.51 3.91
C LEU A 246 -0.38 3.50 2.76
N ASP A 247 -0.82 3.00 1.61
CA ASP A 247 -0.92 3.77 0.37
C ASP A 247 -2.37 3.98 -0.02
N TRP A 248 -2.77 5.23 -0.04
CA TRP A 248 -4.13 5.67 -0.33
C TRP A 248 -4.16 6.42 -1.65
N THR A 249 -5.14 6.12 -2.48
CA THR A 249 -5.39 6.89 -3.70
C THR A 249 -6.82 7.43 -3.68
N PHE A 250 -6.99 8.69 -4.02
CA PHE A 250 -8.27 9.40 -4.07
C PHE A 250 -8.51 10.04 -5.43
N SER A 251 -9.78 10.25 -5.79
CA SER A 251 -10.19 10.98 -6.98
C SER A 251 -10.33 12.49 -6.77
N SER A 252 -10.19 12.95 -5.52
CA SER A 252 -10.35 14.34 -5.13
C SER A 252 -9.26 14.73 -4.14
N PRO A 253 -8.73 15.98 -4.21
CA PRO A 253 -7.75 16.46 -3.24
C PRO A 253 -8.36 16.63 -1.83
N LYS A 254 -9.69 16.54 -1.69
CA LYS A 254 -10.39 16.56 -0.39
C LYS A 254 -10.17 15.26 0.40
N ASN A 255 -9.76 14.17 -0.26
CA ASN A 255 -9.47 12.87 0.35
C ASN A 255 -10.61 12.33 1.24
N SER A 256 -11.86 12.58 0.84
CA SER A 256 -13.02 12.05 1.54
C SER A 256 -13.19 10.57 1.23
N TRP A 257 -13.88 9.83 2.10
CA TRP A 257 -14.20 8.42 1.85
C TRP A 257 -14.94 8.20 0.52
N SER A 258 -15.82 9.13 0.13
CA SER A 258 -16.53 9.07 -1.16
C SER A 258 -15.61 9.22 -2.39
N SER A 259 -14.38 9.71 -2.20
CA SER A 259 -13.38 9.85 -3.25
C SER A 259 -12.30 8.76 -3.20
N LEU A 260 -12.40 7.79 -2.28
CA LEU A 260 -11.40 6.72 -2.16
C LEU A 260 -11.41 5.83 -3.42
N LEU A 261 -10.28 5.79 -4.13
CA LEU A 261 -10.04 4.93 -5.28
C LEU A 261 -9.46 3.59 -4.87
N SER A 262 -8.42 3.62 -4.04
CA SER A 262 -7.74 2.42 -3.61
C SER A 262 -7.07 2.57 -2.26
N TYR A 263 -6.80 1.43 -1.67
CA TYR A 263 -5.89 1.29 -0.55
C TYR A 263 -4.96 0.10 -0.79
N ARG A 264 -3.68 0.27 -0.46
CA ARG A 264 -2.70 -0.80 -0.40
C ARG A 264 -1.94 -0.73 0.91
N HIS A 265 -1.94 -1.83 1.65
CA HIS A 265 -1.04 -2.06 2.78
C HIS A 265 0.07 -3.00 2.34
N VAL A 266 1.32 -2.63 2.57
CA VAL A 266 2.47 -3.55 2.47
C VAL A 266 3.14 -3.63 3.82
N TYR A 267 3.23 -4.82 4.39
CA TYR A 267 3.77 -5.04 5.73
C TYR A 267 4.74 -6.21 5.73
N ASN A 268 6.02 -5.90 5.90
CA ASN A 268 7.10 -6.87 5.98
C ASN A 268 7.73 -6.81 7.36
N TYR A 269 7.82 -7.95 8.01
CA TYR A 269 8.36 -8.06 9.35
C TYR A 269 8.98 -9.43 9.58
N ASP A 270 9.93 -9.52 10.51
CA ASP A 270 10.32 -10.81 11.08
C ASP A 270 9.56 -11.04 12.37
N TYR A 271 8.80 -12.13 12.44
CA TYR A 271 8.11 -12.51 13.65
C TYR A 271 8.79 -13.71 14.30
N ARG A 272 8.97 -13.63 15.61
CA ARG A 272 9.55 -14.68 16.44
C ARG A 272 8.44 -15.33 17.27
N PRO A 273 8.03 -16.58 16.95
CA PRO A 273 6.94 -17.24 17.68
C PRO A 273 7.17 -17.40 19.18
N LEU A 274 8.43 -17.62 19.56
CA LEU A 274 8.90 -17.73 20.93
C LEU A 274 10.36 -17.23 20.98
N PRO A 275 10.83 -16.63 22.08
CA PRO A 275 12.20 -16.11 22.21
C PRO A 275 13.30 -17.08 21.76
N THR A 276 13.09 -18.39 21.94
CA THR A 276 14.04 -19.46 21.61
C THR A 276 13.95 -19.98 20.17
N LYS A 277 12.97 -19.54 19.38
CA LYS A 277 12.77 -19.98 18.00
C LYS A 277 13.38 -19.01 17.01
N ALA A 278 13.72 -19.52 15.83
CA ALA A 278 14.17 -18.71 14.72
C ALA A 278 13.05 -17.74 14.29
N PRO A 279 13.38 -16.48 13.92
CA PRO A 279 12.43 -15.59 13.30
C PRO A 279 11.93 -16.16 11.97
N ILE A 280 10.67 -15.87 11.66
CA ILE A 280 10.01 -16.17 10.40
C ILE A 280 9.84 -14.84 9.68
N ALA A 281 10.38 -14.74 8.47
CA ALA A 281 10.15 -13.58 7.63
C ALA A 281 8.72 -13.64 7.10
N THR A 282 7.93 -12.61 7.37
CA THR A 282 6.54 -12.49 6.94
C THR A 282 6.36 -11.29 6.04
N GLU A 283 5.62 -11.50 4.95
CA GLU A 283 5.29 -10.48 3.94
C GLU A 283 3.77 -10.46 3.77
N GLU A 284 3.17 -9.29 3.96
CA GLU A 284 1.73 -9.09 3.79
C GLU A 284 1.43 -7.99 2.77
N ILE A 285 0.44 -8.25 1.92
CA ILE A 285 -0.14 -7.27 1.00
C ILE A 285 -1.66 -7.31 1.16
N ASN A 286 -2.26 -6.16 1.48
CA ASN A 286 -3.72 -5.99 1.47
C ASN A 286 -4.10 -4.91 0.46
N ASP A 287 -4.82 -5.29 -0.57
CA ASP A 287 -5.34 -4.40 -1.59
C ASP A 287 -6.85 -4.23 -1.43
N PHE A 288 -7.32 -3.01 -1.66
CA PHE A 288 -8.71 -2.71 -1.94
C PHE A 288 -8.79 -1.68 -3.06
N VAL A 289 -9.65 -1.93 -4.03
CA VAL A 289 -9.91 -0.99 -5.13
C VAL A 289 -11.42 -0.82 -5.23
N THR A 290 -11.85 0.43 -5.09
CA THR A 290 -13.24 0.82 -5.24
C THR A 290 -13.67 0.56 -6.68
N THR A 291 -14.89 0.06 -6.87
CA THR A 291 -15.49 -0.17 -8.18
C THR A 291 -16.79 0.60 -8.35
N ASP A 292 -17.44 0.97 -7.24
CA ASP A 292 -18.69 1.73 -7.24
C ASP A 292 -18.84 2.48 -5.93
N VAL A 293 -19.47 3.66 -5.98
CA VAL A 293 -19.77 4.47 -4.81
C VAL A 293 -21.18 5.00 -4.90
N LYS A 294 -21.95 4.84 -3.82
CA LYS A 294 -23.35 5.26 -3.75
C LYS A 294 -23.65 5.93 -2.43
N THR A 295 -24.57 6.89 -2.45
CA THR A 295 -25.13 7.46 -1.22
C THR A 295 -26.44 6.77 -0.86
N MET A 296 -26.71 6.58 0.43
CA MET A 296 -27.86 5.79 0.90
C MET A 296 -28.55 6.42 2.11
N THR A 297 -29.82 6.08 2.30
CA THR A 297 -30.53 6.29 3.57
C THR A 297 -30.02 5.31 4.64
N LYS A 298 -30.34 5.60 5.89
CA LYS A 298 -30.00 4.73 7.02
C LYS A 298 -30.74 3.38 6.96
N GLU A 299 -31.97 3.37 6.49
CA GLU A 299 -32.82 2.20 6.36
C GLU A 299 -32.25 1.22 5.32
N GLU A 300 -31.92 1.71 4.12
CA GLU A 300 -31.27 0.93 3.05
C GLU A 300 -29.94 0.34 3.52
N ALA A 301 -29.07 1.19 4.09
CA ALA A 301 -27.76 0.76 4.57
C ALA A 301 -27.90 -0.33 5.65
N LYS A 302 -28.84 -0.18 6.59
CA LYS A 302 -29.09 -1.19 7.63
C LYS A 302 -29.66 -2.49 7.09
N ALA A 303 -30.50 -2.43 6.06
CA ALA A 303 -31.04 -3.63 5.42
C ALA A 303 -29.91 -4.43 4.76
N GLU A 304 -29.06 -3.79 3.96
CA GLU A 304 -27.93 -4.46 3.31
C GLU A 304 -26.88 -4.95 4.32
N MET A 305 -26.64 -4.21 5.40
CA MET A 305 -25.70 -4.59 6.47
C MET A 305 -26.13 -5.82 7.30
N LYS A 306 -27.37 -6.27 7.18
CA LYS A 306 -27.92 -7.49 7.82
C LYS A 306 -27.88 -8.69 6.89
N ASP A 307 -27.62 -8.48 5.61
CA ASP A 307 -27.47 -9.56 4.65
C ASP A 307 -26.12 -10.25 4.85
N HIS A 308 -26.19 -11.50 5.26
CA HIS A 308 -25.05 -12.38 5.51
C HIS A 308 -24.78 -13.34 4.36
N SER A 309 -25.50 -13.20 3.23
CA SER A 309 -25.21 -13.98 2.04
C SER A 309 -23.83 -13.64 1.50
N GLU A 310 -23.08 -14.70 1.23
CA GLU A 310 -21.75 -14.66 0.62
C GLU A 310 -21.66 -15.82 -0.39
N THR A 311 -20.95 -15.58 -1.49
CA THR A 311 -20.66 -16.60 -2.52
C THR A 311 -19.17 -16.70 -2.79
N ASP A 312 -18.67 -17.89 -3.12
CA ASP A 312 -17.33 -18.08 -3.67
C ASP A 312 -17.31 -18.08 -5.21
N GLN A 313 -18.50 -17.96 -5.83
CA GLN A 313 -18.70 -17.87 -7.27
C GLN A 313 -18.83 -16.40 -7.68
N PHE A 314 -17.74 -15.83 -8.17
CA PHE A 314 -17.71 -14.46 -8.69
C PHE A 314 -16.59 -14.30 -9.72
N THR A 315 -16.65 -13.23 -10.49
CA THR A 315 -15.55 -12.75 -11.32
C THR A 315 -14.90 -11.57 -10.63
N LEU A 316 -13.59 -11.63 -10.42
CA LEU A 316 -12.83 -10.52 -9.84
C LEU A 316 -12.66 -9.43 -10.90
N PRO A 317 -13.01 -8.17 -10.62
CA PRO A 317 -12.76 -7.07 -11.54
C PRO A 317 -11.26 -6.87 -11.77
N ASP A 318 -10.86 -6.60 -13.02
CA ASP A 318 -9.46 -6.34 -13.41
C ASP A 318 -8.99 -4.92 -13.02
N CYS A 319 -9.06 -4.64 -11.72
CA CYS A 319 -8.79 -3.34 -11.11
C CYS A 319 -7.69 -3.39 -10.05
N LEU A 320 -7.39 -4.58 -9.50
CA LEU A 320 -6.34 -4.73 -8.50
C LEU A 320 -4.97 -4.49 -9.15
N PRO A 321 -4.04 -3.80 -8.48
CA PRO A 321 -2.72 -3.58 -9.04
C PRO A 321 -1.98 -4.91 -9.19
N ALA A 322 -1.13 -5.05 -10.19
CA ALA A 322 -0.43 -6.31 -10.41
C ALA A 322 0.47 -6.68 -9.23
N ILE A 323 0.65 -8.00 -9.06
CA ILE A 323 1.60 -8.59 -8.13
C ILE A 323 2.62 -9.44 -8.91
N PRO A 324 3.85 -9.55 -8.41
CA PRO A 324 4.99 -10.13 -9.10
C PRO A 324 5.05 -11.68 -9.14
N TYR A 325 3.98 -12.38 -8.75
CA TYR A 325 3.95 -13.85 -8.78
C TYR A 325 2.63 -14.40 -9.30
N ASP A 326 2.71 -15.57 -9.92
CA ASP A 326 1.57 -16.32 -10.44
C ASP A 326 0.74 -16.87 -9.28
N VAL A 327 -0.44 -16.28 -9.07
CA VAL A 327 -1.39 -16.69 -8.03
C VAL A 327 -1.80 -18.15 -8.19
N ALA A 328 -2.02 -18.62 -9.41
CA ALA A 328 -2.44 -20.00 -9.64
C ALA A 328 -1.33 -20.97 -9.23
N ALA A 329 -0.08 -20.63 -9.53
CA ALA A 329 1.07 -21.42 -9.11
C ALA A 329 1.30 -21.37 -7.59
N GLU A 330 1.14 -20.21 -6.95
CA GLU A 330 1.36 -20.01 -5.50
C GLU A 330 0.23 -20.60 -4.63
N THR A 331 -0.98 -20.74 -5.16
CA THR A 331 -2.13 -21.27 -4.42
C THR A 331 -2.41 -22.75 -4.66
N LYS A 332 -1.69 -23.40 -5.58
CA LYS A 332 -1.94 -24.80 -6.01
C LYS A 332 -1.91 -25.82 -4.87
N ASP A 333 -1.04 -25.62 -3.87
CA ASP A 333 -0.82 -26.54 -2.75
C ASP A 333 -1.61 -26.13 -1.49
N LEU A 334 -2.43 -25.07 -1.59
CA LEU A 334 -3.23 -24.55 -0.49
C LEU A 334 -4.64 -25.14 -0.51
N LEU A 335 -5.26 -25.26 0.67
CA LEU A 335 -6.64 -25.69 0.79
C LEU A 335 -7.57 -24.53 0.51
N LYS A 336 -8.52 -24.73 -0.41
CA LYS A 336 -9.67 -23.83 -0.54
C LYS A 336 -10.53 -23.93 0.71
N LYS A 337 -10.90 -22.78 1.28
CA LYS A 337 -11.68 -22.65 2.51
C LYS A 337 -12.83 -21.69 2.33
N SER A 338 -13.93 -21.91 3.05
CA SER A 338 -14.98 -20.89 3.18
C SER A 338 -14.50 -19.75 4.09
N PHE A 339 -14.92 -18.53 3.82
CA PHE A 339 -14.51 -17.35 4.60
C PHE A 339 -14.95 -17.44 6.07
N TRP A 340 -16.14 -17.99 6.31
CA TRP A 340 -16.73 -18.14 7.66
C TRP A 340 -16.32 -19.41 8.39
N GLU A 341 -15.45 -20.25 7.83
CA GLU A 341 -14.89 -21.40 8.56
C GLU A 341 -13.93 -20.97 9.70
N MET A 342 -13.86 -19.68 10.06
CA MET A 342 -13.01 -19.13 11.13
C MET A 342 -13.35 -19.66 12.51
#